data_AF-A0A849DPM7-F1
#
_entry.id   AF-A0A849DPM7-F1
#
_cell.length_a   1.000
_cell.length_b   1.000
_cell.length_c   1.000
_cell.angle_alpha   90.00
_cell.angle_beta   90.00
_cell.angle_gamma   90.00
#
_symmetry.space_group_name_H-M   'P 1'
#
loop_
_entity.id
_entity.type
_entity.pdbx_description
1 polymer ?
#
loop_
_entity_poly.entity_id
_entity_poly.type
_entity_poly.pdbx_seq_one_letter_code
_entity_poly.pdbx_strand_id
1 'polypeptide(L)'
;MTPRGLPELDVARVRRCCADRVPEHAHDQIRVECDVTDRHLTIVECRPPWNPELIGPEWTRLPIARLAYTKSRRTWQLHSRDRNAGRPTPAAPGTVATPREGTPGHAAR
;
A
#
# COMPACT_ATOMS: atom_id res chain seq x y z
N MET A 1 5.45 6.94 8.30
CA MET A 1 6.50 7.37 7.36
C MET A 1 5.85 7.74 6.04
N THR A 2 5.97 8.99 5.63
CA THR A 2 5.45 9.49 4.34
C THR A 2 6.37 9.03 3.20
N PRO A 3 5.85 8.60 2.04
CA PRO A 3 6.69 8.16 0.93
C PRO A 3 7.50 9.36 0.41
N ARG A 4 8.83 9.32 0.54
CA ARG A 4 9.71 10.47 0.22
C ARG A 4 9.84 10.76 -1.29
N GLY A 5 9.12 10.03 -2.13
CA GLY A 5 9.21 10.16 -3.58
C GLY A 5 7.93 10.42 -4.35
N LEU A 6 6.77 10.39 -3.68
CA LEU A 6 5.47 10.62 -4.30
C LEU A 6 4.85 11.94 -3.82
N PRO A 7 4.05 12.62 -4.65
CA PRO A 7 3.30 13.79 -4.20
C PRO A 7 2.27 13.38 -3.15
N GLU A 8 2.40 13.91 -1.92
CA GLU A 8 1.53 13.53 -0.79
C GLU A 8 0.05 13.79 -1.09
N LEU A 9 -0.26 14.89 -1.77
CA LEU A 9 -1.63 15.24 -2.17
C LEU A 9 -2.24 14.20 -3.13
N ASP A 10 -1.46 13.72 -4.10
CA ASP A 10 -1.95 12.72 -5.07
C ASP A 10 -2.15 11.38 -4.38
N VAL A 11 -1.23 10.99 -3.49
CA VAL A 11 -1.38 9.78 -2.68
C VAL A 11 -2.62 9.86 -1.80
N ALA A 12 -2.90 11.01 -1.17
CA ALA A 12 -4.10 11.22 -0.36
C ALA A 12 -5.38 11.16 -1.21
N ARG A 13 -5.37 11.73 -2.42
CA ARG A 13 -6.49 11.65 -3.38
C ARG A 13 -6.78 10.21 -3.79
N VAL A 14 -5.74 9.42 -4.09
CA VAL A 14 -5.91 8.01 -4.46
C VAL A 14 -6.43 7.19 -3.28
N ARG A 15 -5.87 7.38 -2.08
CA ARG A 15 -6.35 6.74 -0.84
C ARG A 15 -7.84 6.97 -0.62
N ARG A 16 -8.27 8.23 -0.74
CA ARG A 16 -9.68 8.60 -0.61
C ARG A 16 -10.54 7.97 -1.71
N CYS A 17 -10.10 8.04 -2.96
CA CYS A 17 -10.81 7.42 -4.08
C CYS A 17 -10.98 5.90 -3.90
N CYS A 18 -9.98 5.21 -3.35
CA CYS A 18 -10.08 3.79 -3.01
C CYS A 18 -11.12 3.52 -1.91
N ALA A 19 -11.12 4.31 -0.84
CA ALA A 19 -12.07 4.18 0.26
C ALA A 19 -13.52 4.47 -0.18
N ASP A 20 -13.71 5.56 -0.94
CA ASP A 20 -15.02 6.00 -1.44
C ASP A 20 -15.57 5.08 -2.55
N ARG A 21 -14.70 4.27 -3.18
CA ARG A 21 -15.10 3.35 -4.26
C ARG A 21 -15.94 2.18 -3.79
N VAL A 22 -15.79 1.76 -2.54
CA VAL A 22 -16.50 0.61 -1.99
C VAL A 22 -17.58 1.12 -1.03
N PRO A 23 -18.87 0.90 -1.33
CA PRO A 23 -19.94 1.18 -0.39
C PRO A 23 -19.76 0.38 0.90
N GLU A 24 -20.09 0.95 2.06
CA GLU A 24 -19.91 0.32 3.38
C GLU A 24 -20.47 -1.12 3.46
N HIS A 25 -21.65 -1.36 2.90
CA HIS A 25 -22.28 -2.68 2.86
C HIS A 25 -21.51 -3.74 2.05
N ALA A 26 -20.60 -3.30 1.17
CA ALA A 26 -19.78 -4.18 0.34
C ALA A 26 -18.38 -4.39 0.93
N HIS A 27 -18.01 -3.71 2.02
CA HIS A 27 -16.67 -3.82 2.63
C HIS A 27 -16.33 -5.24 3.09
N ASP A 28 -17.32 -6.06 3.41
CA ASP A 28 -17.12 -7.47 3.77
C ASP A 28 -17.01 -8.41 2.57
N GLN A 29 -17.35 -7.93 1.37
CA GLN A 29 -17.30 -8.70 0.12
C GLN A 29 -16.13 -8.31 -0.77
N ILE A 30 -15.75 -7.04 -0.76
CA ILE A 30 -14.66 -6.49 -1.57
C ILE A 30 -14.12 -5.24 -0.90
N ARG A 31 -12.80 -5.07 -0.90
CA ARG A 31 -12.11 -3.87 -0.44
C ARG A 31 -11.16 -3.41 -1.53
N VAL A 32 -11.05 -2.10 -1.71
CA VAL A 32 -10.05 -1.51 -2.60
C VAL A 32 -9.01 -0.84 -1.72
N GLU A 33 -7.82 -1.41 -1.68
CA GLU A 33 -6.66 -0.88 -0.96
C GLU A 33 -5.70 -0.16 -1.91
N CYS A 34 -4.86 0.68 -1.33
CA CYS A 34 -3.70 1.24 -2.03
C CYS A 34 -2.43 0.94 -1.25
N ASP A 35 -1.53 0.18 -1.87
CA ASP A 35 -0.18 -0.03 -1.38
C ASP A 35 0.73 1.07 -1.92
N VAL A 36 1.44 1.77 -1.03
CA VAL A 36 2.21 2.97 -1.38
C VAL A 36 3.68 2.72 -1.06
N THR A 37 4.53 2.80 -2.08
CA THR A 37 5.98 2.75 -1.93
C THR A 37 6.61 4.10 -2.24
N ASP A 38 7.94 4.18 -2.18
CA ASP A 38 8.65 5.43 -2.44
C ASP A 38 8.49 5.97 -3.88
N ARG A 39 8.19 5.12 -4.88
CA ARG A 39 8.17 5.53 -6.30
C ARG A 39 6.91 5.11 -7.06
N HIS A 40 6.11 4.25 -6.48
CA HIS A 40 4.89 3.76 -7.12
C HIS A 40 3.78 3.51 -6.10
N LEU A 41 2.56 3.56 -6.59
CA LEU A 41 1.36 3.20 -5.86
C LEU A 41 0.70 2.03 -6.59
N THR A 42 0.28 1.01 -5.86
CA THR A 42 -0.45 -0.14 -6.40
C THR A 42 -1.85 -0.14 -5.81
N ILE A 43 -2.87 -0.12 -6.67
CA ILE A 43 -4.26 -0.33 -6.28
C ILE A 43 -4.50 -1.83 -6.24
N VAL A 44 -5.02 -2.30 -5.11
CA VAL A 44 -5.21 -3.73 -4.81
C VAL A 44 -6.68 -3.97 -4.50
N GLU A 45 -7.29 -4.92 -5.19
CA GLU A 45 -8.59 -5.47 -4.83
C GLU A 45 -8.38 -6.59 -3.83
N CYS A 46 -8.95 -6.45 -2.64
CA CYS A 46 -8.93 -7.45 -1.60
C CYS A 46 -10.32 -8.09 -1.52
N ARG A 47 -10.39 -9.41 -1.62
CA ARG A 47 -11.64 -10.17 -1.49
C ARG A 47 -11.53 -11.17 -0.35
N PRO A 48 -12.60 -11.35 0.45
CA PRO A 48 -12.62 -12.39 1.45
C PRO A 48 -12.45 -13.76 0.78
N PRO A 49 -11.92 -14.75 1.51
CA PRO A 49 -11.88 -16.11 1.04
C PRO A 49 -13.30 -16.60 0.74
N TRP A 50 -13.51 -17.25 -0.42
CA TRP A 50 -14.82 -17.79 -0.81
C TRP A 50 -15.31 -18.88 0.14
N ASN A 51 -14.39 -19.51 0.88
CA ASN A 51 -14.69 -20.45 1.96
C ASN A 51 -13.62 -20.36 3.07
N PRO A 52 -13.82 -19.51 4.09
CA PRO A 52 -12.86 -19.32 5.18
C PRO A 52 -12.52 -20.60 5.93
N GLU A 53 -13.46 -21.55 6.02
CA GLU A 53 -13.27 -22.84 6.70
C GLU A 53 -12.29 -23.75 5.94
N LEU A 54 -12.26 -23.65 4.61
CA LEU A 54 -11.44 -24.53 3.77
C LEU A 54 -10.07 -23.94 3.44
N ILE A 55 -10.00 -22.62 3.21
CA ILE A 55 -8.78 -21.94 2.74
C ILE A 55 -8.19 -20.97 3.76
N GLY A 56 -8.79 -20.89 4.95
CA GLY A 56 -8.39 -19.97 6.02
C GLY A 56 -8.97 -18.56 5.84
N PRO A 57 -8.83 -17.70 6.87
CA PRO A 57 -9.43 -16.36 6.91
C PRO A 57 -8.67 -15.32 6.08
N GLU A 58 -7.63 -15.71 5.34
CA GLU A 58 -6.77 -14.78 4.62
C GLU A 58 -7.51 -14.16 3.42
N TRP A 59 -7.52 -12.83 3.36
CA TRP A 59 -8.09 -12.10 2.23
C TRP A 59 -7.19 -12.24 1.01
N THR A 60 -7.79 -12.57 -0.13
CA THR A 60 -7.08 -12.62 -1.41
C THR A 60 -6.82 -11.20 -1.89
N ARG A 61 -5.55 -10.85 -2.06
CA ARG A 61 -5.10 -9.52 -2.52
C ARG A 61 -4.69 -9.60 -3.99
N LEU A 62 -5.40 -8.90 -4.86
CA LEU A 62 -5.18 -8.86 -6.30
C LEU A 62 -4.79 -7.44 -6.74
N PRO A 63 -3.54 -7.20 -7.16
CA PRO A 63 -3.15 -5.90 -7.70
C PRO A 63 -3.83 -5.67 -9.06
N ILE A 64 -4.66 -4.63 -9.14
CA ILE A 64 -5.48 -4.33 -10.32
C ILE A 64 -4.90 -3.19 -11.16
N ALA A 65 -4.09 -2.30 -10.56
CA ALA A 65 -3.45 -1.20 -11.26
C ALA A 65 -2.19 -0.75 -10.53
N ARG A 66 -1.15 -0.37 -11.28
CA ARG A 66 0.08 0.20 -10.73
C ARG A 66 0.35 1.56 -11.36
N LEU A 67 0.58 2.55 -10.53
CA LEU A 67 0.83 3.94 -10.87
C LEU A 67 2.28 4.26 -10.50
N ALA A 68 3.14 4.50 -11.50
CA ALA A 68 4.51 4.92 -11.29
C ALA A 68 4.61 6.45 -11.43
N TYR A 69 5.27 7.12 -10.48
CA TYR A 69 5.45 8.57 -10.54
C TYR A 69 6.82 8.92 -11.11
N THR A 70 6.82 9.71 -12.18
CA THR A 70 8.04 10.24 -12.79
C THR A 70 8.28 11.66 -12.29
N LYS A 71 9.18 11.81 -11.30
CA LYS A 71 9.51 13.11 -10.68
C LYS A 71 9.93 14.18 -11.70
N SER A 72 10.75 13.82 -12.70
CA SER A 72 11.27 14.76 -13.69
C SER A 72 10.18 15.38 -14.56
N ARG A 73 9.11 14.64 -14.83
CA ARG A 73 7.98 15.09 -15.65
C ARG A 73 6.76 15.47 -14.83
N ARG A 74 6.76 15.20 -13.51
CA ARG A 74 5.63 15.35 -12.60
C ARG A 74 4.35 14.66 -13.09
N THR A 75 4.53 13.50 -13.72
CA THR A 75 3.45 12.73 -14.32
C THR A 75 3.34 11.35 -13.69
N TRP A 76 2.11 10.88 -13.54
CA TRP A 76 1.79 9.50 -13.23
C TRP A 76 1.69 8.68 -14.51
N GLN A 77 2.27 7.48 -14.49
CA GLN A 77 2.14 6.50 -15.56
C GLN A 77 1.39 5.29 -15.02
N LEU A 78 0.27 4.96 -15.66
CA LEU A 78 -0.46 3.73 -15.40
C LEU A 78 0.23 2.58 -16.14
N HIS A 79 0.75 1.62 -15.39
CA HIS A 79 1.18 0.35 -15.92
C HIS A 79 -0.04 -0.58 -15.96
N SER A 80 -0.31 -1.18 -17.14
CA SER A 80 -1.40 -2.14 -17.37
C SER A 80 -1.45 -3.24 -16.31
N ARG A 81 -2.65 -3.85 -16.15
CA ARG A 81 -2.94 -4.91 -15.17
C ARG A 81 -1.76 -5.83 -14.96
N ASP A 82 -1.25 -5.85 -13.73
CA ASP A 82 -0.19 -6.74 -13.32
C ASP A 82 -0.77 -8.15 -13.15
N ARG A 83 -1.00 -8.84 -14.28
CA ARG A 83 -1.40 -10.25 -14.28
C ARG A 83 -0.31 -11.19 -13.73
N ASN A 84 0.88 -10.65 -13.44
CA ASN A 84 2.06 -11.39 -13.01
C ASN A 84 2.57 -11.00 -11.62
N ALA A 85 1.86 -10.14 -10.88
CA ALA A 85 2.20 -9.91 -9.49
C ALA A 85 1.86 -11.18 -8.71
N GLY A 86 2.90 -11.98 -8.43
CA GLY A 86 2.83 -13.04 -7.44
C GLY A 86 2.25 -12.50 -6.13
N ARG A 87 1.69 -13.42 -5.32
CA ARG A 87 1.13 -13.14 -3.99
C ARG A 87 1.93 -12.02 -3.32
N PRO A 88 1.35 -10.83 -3.07
CA PRO A 88 2.08 -9.77 -2.42
C PRO A 88 2.55 -10.29 -1.08
N THR A 89 3.87 -10.31 -0.87
CA THR A 89 4.43 -10.62 0.45
C THR A 89 3.74 -9.68 1.44
N PRO A 90 3.08 -10.18 2.49
CA PRO A 90 2.48 -9.30 3.48
C PRO A 90 3.59 -8.38 3.98
N ALA A 91 3.45 -7.08 3.71
CA ALA A 91 4.25 -6.08 4.40
C ALA A 91 3.88 -6.26 5.87
N ALA A 92 4.77 -6.88 6.63
CA ALA A 92 4.54 -7.17 8.04
C ALA A 92 4.04 -5.89 8.72
N PRO A 93 2.87 -5.90 9.36
CA PRO A 93 2.41 -4.74 10.10
C PRO A 93 3.32 -4.59 11.32
N GLY A 94 4.21 -3.59 11.27
CA GLY A 94 5.00 -3.17 12.42
C GLY A 94 6.33 -3.89 12.60
N THR A 95 7.30 -3.59 11.74
CA THR A 95 8.61 -3.24 12.31
C THR A 95 8.58 -1.74 12.51
N VAL A 96 8.15 -1.32 13.72
CA VAL A 96 8.55 -0.03 14.23
C VAL A 96 10.08 -0.02 14.14
N ALA A 97 10.63 0.82 13.27
CA ALA A 97 12.05 1.11 13.32
C ALA A 97 12.27 1.70 14.71
N THR A 98 12.87 0.91 15.62
CA THR A 98 13.38 1.43 16.87
C THR A 98 14.22 2.64 16.51
N PRO A 99 13.93 3.84 17.05
CA PRO A 99 14.87 4.93 16.93
C PRO A 99 16.17 4.41 17.53
N ARG A 100 17.24 4.48 16.75
CA ARG A 100 18.58 4.28 17.26
C ARG A 100 18.79 5.43 18.22
N GLU A 101 18.62 5.17 19.52
CA GLU A 101 19.02 6.08 20.57
C GLU A 101 20.50 6.36 20.35
N GLY A 102 20.79 7.53 19.80
CA GLY A 102 22.12 8.08 19.77
C GLY A 102 22.49 8.33 21.22
N THR A 103 23.45 7.54 21.71
CA THR A 103 24.13 7.80 22.98
C THR A 103 24.59 9.26 23.00
N PRO A 104 24.11 10.09 23.95
CA PRO A 104 24.63 11.43 24.11
C PRO A 104 26.04 11.35 24.69
N GLY A 105 26.94 12.14 24.12
CA GLY A 105 28.32 12.21 24.53
C GLY A 105 28.47 12.57 25.99
N HIS A 106 29.43 11.92 26.65
CA HIS A 106 30.03 12.43 27.87
C HIS A 106 31.45 12.89 27.54
N ALA A 107 31.58 14.19 27.33
CA ALA A 107 32.85 14.89 27.46
C ALA A 107 33.20 14.98 28.96
N ALA A 108 34.35 14.47 29.36
CA ALA A 108 35.06 14.96 30.54
C ALA A 108 36.52 14.50 30.51
N ARG A 109 37.38 15.48 30.21
CA ARG A 109 38.77 15.70 30.67
C ARG A 109 39.83 14.62 30.47
#